data_AF-A0A7Z2SVY2-F1
#
_entry.id   AF-A0A7Z2SVY2-F1
#
_cell.length_a   1.000
_cell.length_b   1.000
_cell.length_c   1.000
_cell.angle_alpha   90.00
_cell.angle_beta   90.00
_cell.angle_gamma   90.00
#
_symmetry.space_group_name_H-M   'P 1'
#
loop_
_entity.id
_entity.type
_entity.pdbx_description
1 polymer ?
#
loop_
_entity_poly.entity_id
_entity_poly.type
_entity_poly.pdbx_seq_one_letter_code
_entity_poly.pdbx_strand_id
1 'polypeptide(L)'
;MRTLLKIDSKDGVSITFLRPFSDEEYEALTGPMRIESFHRTNVQMRDIVRTNGQELEDFILDIKNNRESYKQKDHQLLIEANRLLLNFLSSFTTFIDHCKRQYSIHLDVLKEEFEQRDRKYFDQYFEYRFFKQMRNIISHIAFPLSKTRLDKEGFHIIMVKKELLKFDWKRVVSRDIETFEEEIDVLPMIQNLCEQVKWLSFDIMYDYKEKIIEAFEAYQKVATEVQGEFGFSEAGSFEELRRLEKPRIQPFSISQIHKAIQDLNEHPRIKIRITHQSE
;
A
#
# COMPACT_ATOMS: atom_id res chain seq x y z
N MET A 1 -27.21 -23.01 -7.21
CA MET A 1 -26.66 -23.03 -8.59
C MET A 1 -26.24 -21.61 -8.96
N ARG A 2 -25.07 -21.43 -9.58
CA ARG A 2 -24.65 -20.13 -10.14
C ARG A 2 -25.11 -20.02 -11.58
N THR A 3 -25.56 -18.83 -11.99
CA THR A 3 -25.96 -18.52 -13.36
C THR A 3 -25.11 -17.37 -13.89
N LEU A 4 -24.50 -17.57 -15.05
CA LEU A 4 -23.70 -16.56 -15.75
C LEU A 4 -24.64 -15.56 -16.43
N LEU A 5 -24.31 -14.28 -16.30
CA LEU A 5 -25.12 -13.16 -16.77
C LEU A 5 -24.28 -12.25 -17.65
N LYS A 6 -24.85 -11.81 -18.78
CA LYS A 6 -24.34 -10.65 -19.51
C LYS A 6 -24.94 -9.37 -18.91
N ILE A 7 -24.12 -8.33 -18.77
CA ILE A 7 -24.51 -7.01 -18.30
C ILE A 7 -24.25 -6.03 -19.45
N ASP A 8 -25.32 -5.43 -19.98
CA ASP A 8 -25.23 -4.41 -21.02
C ASP A 8 -25.68 -3.07 -20.44
N SER A 9 -24.81 -2.05 -20.52
CA SER A 9 -24.99 -0.74 -19.87
C SER A 9 -25.14 0.44 -20.86
N LYS A 10 -25.15 0.19 -22.18
CA LYS A 10 -25.16 1.23 -23.22
C LYS A 10 -26.43 2.10 -23.25
N ASP A 11 -27.60 1.56 -22.86
CA ASP A 11 -28.91 2.24 -22.91
C ASP A 11 -29.73 2.06 -21.62
N GLY A 12 -29.04 1.98 -20.48
CA GLY A 12 -29.59 1.47 -19.21
C GLY A 12 -29.03 0.08 -18.90
N VAL A 13 -29.17 -0.38 -17.64
CA VAL A 13 -28.67 -1.70 -17.23
C VAL A 13 -29.67 -2.77 -17.66
N SER A 14 -29.30 -3.54 -18.68
CA SER A 14 -30.02 -4.75 -19.08
C SER A 14 -29.20 -6.00 -18.74
N ILE A 15 -29.89 -7.05 -18.29
CA ILE A 15 -29.27 -8.28 -17.80
C ILE A 15 -29.82 -9.45 -18.59
N THR A 16 -28.93 -10.23 -19.18
CA THR A 16 -29.29 -11.44 -19.92
C THR A 16 -28.78 -12.68 -19.19
N PHE A 17 -29.68 -13.58 -18.81
CA PHE A 17 -29.35 -14.88 -18.21
C PHE A 17 -28.89 -15.84 -19.30
N LEU A 18 -27.63 -16.28 -19.24
CA LEU A 18 -27.02 -17.09 -20.31
C LEU A 18 -27.13 -18.59 -20.01
N ARG A 19 -26.34 -19.08 -19.05
CA ARG A 19 -26.19 -20.51 -18.74
C ARG A 19 -25.77 -20.72 -17.29
N PRO A 20 -25.84 -21.96 -16.77
CA PRO A 20 -25.17 -22.30 -15.51
C PRO A 20 -23.71 -21.88 -15.56
N PHE A 21 -23.25 -21.25 -14.48
CA PHE A 21 -21.86 -20.88 -14.28
C PHE A 21 -21.19 -21.98 -13.47
N SER A 22 -20.26 -22.70 -14.10
CA SER A 22 -19.67 -23.90 -13.49
C SER A 22 -18.81 -23.54 -12.29
N ASP A 23 -18.61 -24.50 -11.37
CA ASP A 23 -17.70 -24.32 -10.25
C ASP A 23 -16.26 -24.09 -10.74
N GLU A 24 -15.83 -24.77 -11.79
CA GLU A 24 -14.51 -24.61 -12.40
C GLU A 24 -14.27 -23.19 -12.92
N GLU A 25 -15.24 -22.60 -13.64
CA GLU A 25 -15.13 -21.22 -14.14
C GLU A 25 -15.21 -20.20 -13.02
N TYR A 26 -16.06 -20.46 -12.02
CA TYR A 26 -16.19 -19.60 -10.85
C TYR A 26 -14.88 -19.56 -10.05
N GLU A 27 -14.27 -20.71 -9.78
CA GLU A 27 -12.98 -20.79 -9.08
C GLU A 27 -11.84 -20.18 -9.92
N ALA A 28 -11.85 -20.40 -11.24
CA ALA A 28 -10.86 -19.80 -12.15
C ALA A 28 -10.90 -18.26 -12.17
N LEU A 29 -12.04 -17.64 -11.89
CA LEU A 29 -12.13 -16.18 -11.72
C LEU A 29 -11.85 -15.74 -10.27
N THR A 30 -12.45 -16.41 -9.29
CA THR A 30 -12.46 -15.92 -7.91
C THR A 30 -11.13 -16.14 -7.18
N GLY A 31 -10.36 -17.18 -7.50
CA GLY A 31 -9.01 -17.37 -6.97
C GLY A 31 -8.10 -16.19 -7.33
N PRO A 32 -7.87 -15.90 -8.62
CA PRO A 32 -7.07 -14.76 -9.04
C PRO A 32 -7.63 -13.40 -8.59
N MET A 33 -8.95 -13.24 -8.48
CA MET A 33 -9.54 -12.01 -7.91
C MET A 33 -9.22 -11.78 -6.43
N ARG A 34 -8.97 -12.83 -5.64
CA ARG A 34 -8.46 -12.65 -4.27
C ARG A 34 -7.08 -11.98 -4.28
N ILE A 35 -6.28 -12.24 -5.31
CA ILE A 35 -4.98 -11.59 -5.49
C ILE A 35 -5.13 -10.14 -5.89
N GLU A 36 -6.11 -9.79 -6.74
CA GLU A 36 -6.45 -8.37 -6.99
C GLU A 36 -6.80 -7.65 -5.69
N SER A 37 -7.65 -8.25 -4.85
CA SER A 37 -8.04 -7.61 -3.59
C SER A 37 -6.83 -7.42 -2.67
N PHE A 38 -5.94 -8.42 -2.59
CA PHE A 38 -4.68 -8.32 -1.85
C PHE A 38 -3.77 -7.23 -2.42
N HIS A 39 -3.63 -7.16 -3.75
CA HIS A 39 -2.87 -6.11 -4.44
C HIS A 39 -3.39 -4.72 -4.07
N ARG A 40 -4.70 -4.49 -4.21
CA ARG A 40 -5.35 -3.21 -3.90
C ARG A 40 -5.08 -2.79 -2.46
N THR A 41 -5.21 -3.70 -1.49
CA THR A 41 -4.95 -3.35 -0.09
C THR A 41 -3.47 -3.06 0.16
N ASN A 42 -2.54 -3.80 -0.45
CA ASN A 42 -1.10 -3.49 -0.33
C ASN A 42 -0.75 -2.11 -0.90
N VAL A 43 -1.28 -1.76 -2.08
CA VAL A 43 -1.11 -0.44 -2.71
C VAL A 43 -1.65 0.65 -1.79
N GLN A 44 -2.87 0.47 -1.27
CA GLN A 44 -3.48 1.43 -0.34
C GLN A 44 -2.65 1.61 0.92
N MET A 45 -2.14 0.54 1.52
CA MET A 45 -1.30 0.63 2.72
C MET A 45 0.00 1.39 2.43
N ARG A 46 0.68 1.10 1.32
CA ARG A 46 1.85 1.86 0.86
C ARG A 46 1.51 3.34 0.67
N ASP A 47 0.39 3.64 0.02
CA ASP A 47 -0.02 5.01 -0.27
C ASP A 47 -0.37 5.79 1.00
N ILE A 48 -0.96 5.16 2.02
CA ILE A 48 -1.18 5.79 3.33
C ILE A 48 0.16 6.16 3.99
N VAL A 49 1.18 5.30 3.90
CA VAL A 49 2.52 5.61 4.41
C VAL A 49 3.08 6.83 3.69
N ARG A 50 3.01 6.84 2.35
CA ARG A 50 3.48 7.94 1.51
C ARG A 50 2.75 9.24 1.82
N THR A 51 1.43 9.22 1.94
CA THR A 51 0.62 10.40 2.26
C THR A 51 0.99 10.98 3.62
N ASN A 52 1.10 10.16 4.66
CA ASN A 52 1.51 10.64 5.99
C ASN A 52 2.95 11.18 6.00
N GLY A 53 3.85 10.56 5.22
CA GLY A 53 5.22 11.06 5.04
C GLY A 53 5.24 12.40 4.32
N GLN A 54 4.44 12.56 3.26
CA GLN A 54 4.29 13.82 2.51
C GLN A 54 3.71 14.93 3.37
N GLU A 55 2.69 14.65 4.20
CA GLU A 55 2.13 15.65 5.12
C GLU A 55 3.19 16.19 6.09
N LEU A 56 4.06 15.31 6.61
CA LEU A 56 5.18 15.71 7.47
C LEU A 56 6.24 16.50 6.70
N GLU A 57 6.59 16.05 5.49
CA GLU A 57 7.53 16.76 4.62
C GLU A 57 7.03 18.15 4.24
N ASP A 58 5.77 18.27 3.79
CA ASP A 58 5.12 19.53 3.43
C ASP A 58 5.11 20.48 4.62
N PHE A 59 4.81 19.98 5.81
CA PHE A 59 4.89 20.77 7.04
C PHE A 59 6.31 21.29 7.30
N ILE A 60 7.33 20.43 7.21
CA ILE A 60 8.74 20.82 7.42
C ILE A 60 9.20 21.83 6.36
N LEU A 61 8.80 21.66 5.10
CA LEU A 61 9.13 22.57 4.01
C LEU A 61 8.40 23.90 4.14
N ASP A 62 7.13 23.91 4.57
CA ASP A 62 6.36 25.12 4.81
C ASP A 62 7.04 26.00 5.87
N ILE A 63 7.42 25.41 7.01
CA ILE A 63 8.10 26.18 8.08
C ILE A 63 9.47 26.67 7.63
N LYS A 64 10.18 25.89 6.79
CA LYS A 64 11.50 26.26 6.26
C LYS A 64 11.38 27.51 5.38
N ASN A 65 10.36 27.55 4.53
CA ASN A 65 10.14 28.62 3.56
C ASN A 65 9.43 29.86 4.15
N ASN A 66 8.61 29.70 5.20
CA ASN A 66 7.79 30.76 5.78
C ASN A 66 8.30 31.28 7.14
N ARG A 67 9.61 31.57 7.21
CA ARG A 67 10.35 31.96 8.43
C ARG A 67 9.63 32.97 9.34
N GLU A 68 9.16 34.09 8.79
CA GLU A 68 8.63 35.17 9.62
C GLU A 68 7.28 34.80 10.28
N SER A 69 6.51 33.87 9.70
CA SER A 69 5.22 33.42 10.22
C SER A 69 5.32 32.53 11.47
N TYR A 70 6.50 31.96 11.71
CA TYR A 70 6.77 30.95 12.73
C TYR A 70 7.77 31.37 13.79
N LYS A 71 8.32 32.58 13.67
CA LYS A 71 9.19 33.21 14.66
C LYS A 71 8.48 33.19 16.02
N GLN A 72 9.09 32.54 17.02
CA GLN A 72 8.58 32.35 18.39
C GLN A 72 7.51 31.25 18.60
N LYS A 73 7.31 30.32 17.65
CA LYS A 73 6.37 29.19 17.79
C LYS A 73 7.06 27.84 18.04
N ASP A 74 8.32 27.82 18.47
CA ASP A 74 9.17 26.61 18.56
C ASP A 74 8.46 25.41 19.19
N HIS A 75 7.80 25.60 20.34
CA HIS A 75 7.09 24.52 21.02
C HIS A 75 5.91 23.95 20.21
N GLN A 76 5.11 24.82 19.59
CA GLN A 76 3.97 24.40 18.77
C GLN A 76 4.42 23.67 17.51
N LEU A 77 5.52 24.14 16.89
CA LEU A 77 6.14 23.49 15.74
C LEU A 77 6.61 22.08 16.09
N LEU A 78 7.27 21.91 17.23
CA LEU A 78 7.75 20.60 17.68
C LEU A 78 6.59 19.65 18.03
N ILE A 79 5.51 20.15 18.65
CA ILE A 79 4.32 19.32 18.91
C ILE A 79 3.75 18.80 17.59
N GLU A 80 3.55 19.69 16.62
CA GLU A 80 2.93 19.33 15.35
C GLU A 80 3.82 18.39 14.52
N ALA A 81 5.13 18.67 14.46
CA ALA A 81 6.08 17.79 13.80
C ALA A 81 6.08 16.39 14.42
N ASN A 82 6.05 16.27 15.75
CA ASN A 82 6.00 14.97 16.42
C ASN A 82 4.66 14.25 16.25
N ARG A 83 3.53 14.98 16.19
CA ARG A 83 2.21 14.41 15.88
C ARG A 83 2.21 13.79 14.47
N LEU A 84 2.73 14.52 13.49
CA LEU A 84 2.86 14.06 12.11
C LEU A 84 3.83 12.88 11.99
N LEU A 85 4.98 12.93 12.68
CA LEU A 85 5.92 11.81 12.75
C LEU A 85 5.28 10.56 13.37
N LEU A 86 4.52 10.69 14.46
CA LEU A 86 3.80 9.57 15.07
C LEU A 86 2.82 8.93 14.08
N ASN A 87 2.07 9.73 13.32
CA ASN A 87 1.13 9.24 12.30
C ASN A 87 1.86 8.49 11.18
N PHE A 88 2.97 9.05 10.70
CA PHE A 88 3.81 8.43 9.69
C PHE A 88 4.40 7.08 10.15
N LEU A 89 4.95 7.02 11.36
CA LEU A 89 5.52 5.77 11.89
C LEU A 89 4.45 4.72 12.20
N SER A 90 3.26 5.15 12.59
CA SER A 90 2.11 4.26 12.81
C SER A 90 1.64 3.61 11.51
N SER A 91 1.53 4.39 10.42
CA SER A 91 1.18 3.81 9.11
C SER A 91 2.29 2.92 8.57
N PHE A 92 3.57 3.28 8.73
CA PHE A 92 4.70 2.43 8.33
C PHE A 92 4.65 1.06 9.03
N THR A 93 4.43 1.05 10.35
CA THR A 93 4.33 -0.20 11.12
C THR A 93 3.13 -1.02 10.67
N THR A 94 1.99 -0.37 10.44
CA THR A 94 0.76 -1.01 9.96
C THR A 94 0.96 -1.67 8.60
N PHE A 95 1.69 -1.01 7.69
CA PHE A 95 2.06 -1.57 6.39
C PHE A 95 2.91 -2.85 6.54
N ILE A 96 3.96 -2.83 7.37
CA ILE A 96 4.82 -4.00 7.59
C ILE A 96 4.04 -5.16 8.22
N ASP A 97 3.22 -4.89 9.24
CA ASP A 97 2.41 -5.91 9.90
C ASP A 97 1.34 -6.49 8.97
N HIS A 98 0.73 -5.64 8.13
CA HIS A 98 -0.21 -6.06 7.11
C HIS A 98 0.46 -7.02 6.13
N CYS A 99 1.58 -6.62 5.51
CA CYS A 99 2.31 -7.47 4.58
C CYS A 99 2.71 -8.78 5.25
N LYS A 100 3.28 -8.75 6.46
CA LYS A 100 3.66 -9.95 7.21
C LYS A 100 2.50 -10.93 7.42
N ARG A 101 1.29 -10.43 7.65
CA ARG A 101 0.10 -11.26 7.90
C ARG A 101 -0.53 -11.79 6.62
N GLN A 102 -0.61 -10.97 5.58
CA GLN A 102 -1.37 -11.29 4.37
C GLN A 102 -0.53 -12.02 3.31
N TYR A 103 0.79 -11.85 3.32
CA TYR A 103 1.69 -12.41 2.32
C TYR A 103 1.59 -13.94 2.21
N SER A 104 1.62 -14.66 3.33
CA SER A 104 1.49 -16.13 3.31
C SER A 104 0.07 -16.62 3.04
N ILE A 105 -0.96 -15.78 3.29
CA ILE A 105 -2.36 -16.16 3.06
C ILE A 105 -2.69 -16.19 1.57
N HIS A 106 -2.11 -15.25 0.81
CA HIS A 106 -2.47 -15.04 -0.59
C HIS A 106 -1.49 -15.62 -1.59
N LEU A 107 -0.22 -15.78 -1.23
CA LEU A 107 0.82 -16.16 -2.21
C LEU A 107 1.22 -17.63 -2.16
N ASP A 108 0.62 -18.43 -1.27
CA ASP A 108 0.99 -19.83 -1.02
C ASP A 108 2.48 -20.00 -0.64
N VAL A 109 3.10 -18.91 -0.18
CA VAL A 109 4.50 -18.84 0.24
C VAL A 109 4.62 -18.92 1.76
N LEU A 110 5.79 -19.38 2.20
CA LEU A 110 6.14 -19.40 3.61
C LEU A 110 6.21 -17.97 4.16
N LYS A 111 5.60 -17.74 5.33
CA LYS A 111 5.67 -16.45 6.05
C LYS A 111 7.12 -16.01 6.25
N GLU A 112 8.01 -16.98 6.39
CA GLU A 112 9.45 -16.83 6.50
C GLU A 112 10.07 -16.06 5.34
N GLU A 113 9.51 -16.12 4.13
CA GLU A 113 10.04 -15.39 2.96
C GLU A 113 9.88 -13.88 3.11
N PHE A 114 8.69 -13.41 3.54
CA PHE A 114 8.50 -12.01 3.86
C PHE A 114 9.38 -11.58 5.03
N GLU A 115 9.50 -12.41 6.07
CA GLU A 115 10.37 -12.10 7.20
C GLU A 115 11.85 -12.01 6.81
N GLN A 116 12.32 -12.83 5.86
CA GLN A 116 13.66 -12.71 5.29
C GLN A 116 13.82 -11.39 4.55
N ARG A 117 12.81 -10.97 3.76
CA ARG A 117 12.83 -9.68 3.07
C ARG A 117 12.84 -8.50 4.04
N ASP A 118 11.96 -8.50 5.04
CA ASP A 118 11.93 -7.49 6.10
C ASP A 118 13.26 -7.41 6.87
N ARG A 119 13.90 -8.55 7.17
CA ARG A 119 15.24 -8.60 7.74
C ARG A 119 16.28 -7.97 6.81
N LYS A 120 16.26 -8.30 5.51
CA LYS A 120 17.16 -7.72 4.52
C LYS A 120 17.02 -6.19 4.46
N TYR A 121 15.81 -5.65 4.45
CA TYR A 121 15.57 -4.21 4.49
C TYR A 121 16.11 -3.58 5.78
N PHE A 122 15.88 -4.24 6.93
CA PHE A 122 16.43 -3.81 8.21
C PHE A 122 17.96 -3.75 8.21
N ASP A 123 18.62 -4.75 7.67
CA ASP A 123 20.08 -4.82 7.63
C ASP A 123 20.68 -3.83 6.62
N GLN A 124 20.01 -3.65 5.48
CA GLN A 124 20.51 -2.82 4.38
C GLN A 124 20.31 -1.32 4.60
N TYR A 125 19.18 -0.91 5.18
CA TYR A 125 18.77 0.50 5.20
C TYR A 125 18.67 1.05 6.62
N PHE A 126 19.38 2.15 6.88
CA PHE A 126 19.42 2.76 8.21
C PHE A 126 18.06 3.32 8.63
N GLU A 127 17.42 4.10 7.76
CA GLU A 127 16.16 4.76 8.06
C GLU A 127 15.07 3.74 8.37
N TYR A 128 15.03 2.63 7.61
CA TYR A 128 14.14 1.50 7.88
C TYR A 128 14.31 0.96 9.31
N ARG A 129 15.53 0.58 9.70
CA ARG A 129 15.78 0.01 11.05
C ARG A 129 15.62 1.03 12.17
N PHE A 130 16.00 2.28 11.91
CA PHE A 130 15.89 3.39 12.84
C PHE A 130 14.42 3.70 13.14
N PHE A 131 13.61 3.95 12.12
CA PHE A 131 12.21 4.31 12.29
C PHE A 131 11.35 3.16 12.80
N LYS A 132 11.69 1.92 12.42
CA LYS A 132 11.04 0.73 12.99
C LYS A 132 11.22 0.63 14.50
N GLN A 133 12.36 1.07 15.04
CA GLN A 133 12.58 1.13 16.49
C GLN A 133 12.04 2.42 17.11
N MET A 134 12.18 3.56 16.42
CA MET A 134 11.69 4.86 16.87
C MET A 134 10.19 4.85 17.17
N ARG A 135 9.39 4.10 16.41
CA ARG A 135 7.97 3.95 16.68
C ARG A 135 7.69 3.49 18.11
N ASN A 136 8.48 2.54 18.63
CA ASN A 136 8.32 2.05 20.01
C ASN A 136 8.67 3.12 21.04
N ILE A 137 9.70 3.92 20.75
CA ILE A 137 10.11 5.03 21.62
C ILE A 137 9.04 6.13 21.64
N ILE A 138 8.55 6.57 20.48
CA ILE A 138 7.50 7.60 20.39
C ILE A 138 6.21 7.15 21.09
N SER A 139 5.85 5.87 20.96
CA SER A 139 4.58 5.36 21.50
C SER A 139 4.58 5.20 23.02
N HIS A 140 5.76 5.09 23.65
CA HIS A 140 5.85 4.67 25.06
C HIS A 140 6.77 5.51 25.93
N ILE A 141 7.63 6.35 25.36
CA ILE A 141 8.73 6.99 26.08
C ILE A 141 8.74 8.49 25.86
N ALA A 142 9.04 8.94 24.64
CA ALA A 142 9.32 10.36 24.39
C ALA A 142 9.27 10.72 22.90
N PHE A 143 9.15 12.02 22.65
CA PHE A 143 9.14 12.61 21.32
C PHE A 143 10.57 12.98 20.85
N PRO A 144 11.04 12.48 19.70
CA PRO A 144 12.44 12.59 19.27
C PRO A 144 12.77 13.91 18.57
N LEU A 145 11.77 14.60 17.99
CA LEU A 145 11.98 15.92 17.40
C LEU A 145 12.00 16.93 18.55
N SER A 146 13.19 17.38 18.93
CA SER A 146 13.41 18.05 20.22
C SER A 146 13.96 19.47 20.09
N LYS A 147 14.32 19.90 18.88
CA LYS A 147 14.94 21.21 18.65
C LYS A 147 14.48 21.82 17.33
N THR A 148 14.20 23.13 17.34
CA THR A 148 14.12 23.94 16.13
C THR A 148 15.47 24.65 15.94
N ARG A 149 15.93 24.74 14.69
CA ARG A 149 17.11 25.55 14.33
C ARG A 149 16.71 26.54 13.27
N LEU A 150 17.15 27.78 13.41
CA LEU A 150 16.98 28.81 12.40
C LEU A 150 18.34 29.23 11.86
N ASP A 151 18.56 29.07 10.56
CA ASP A 151 19.75 29.54 9.86
C ASP A 151 19.37 30.32 8.58
N LYS A 152 20.34 30.51 7.67
CA LYS A 152 20.13 31.25 6.42
C LYS A 152 19.23 30.51 5.44
N GLU A 153 19.09 29.19 5.58
CA GLU A 153 18.29 28.33 4.70
C GLU A 153 16.85 28.14 5.22
N GLY A 154 16.55 28.60 6.43
CA GLY A 154 15.21 28.58 7.02
C GLY A 154 15.14 27.96 8.41
N PHE A 155 13.92 27.64 8.83
CA PHE A 155 13.69 26.81 10.02
C PHE A 155 13.86 25.33 9.70
N HIS A 156 14.47 24.59 10.63
CA HIS A 156 14.69 23.16 10.56
C HIS A 156 14.14 22.50 11.82
N ILE A 157 13.52 21.32 11.66
CA ILE A 157 13.16 20.44 12.77
C ILE A 157 14.26 19.40 12.94
N ILE A 158 14.83 19.33 14.13
CA ILE A 158 16.07 18.61 14.40
C ILE A 158 15.86 17.56 15.50
N MET A 159 16.40 16.37 15.27
CA MET A 159 16.68 15.41 16.33
C MET A 159 18.08 15.66 16.88
N VAL A 160 18.23 15.54 18.19
CA VAL A 160 19.52 15.77 18.85
C VAL A 160 20.13 14.43 19.25
N LYS A 161 21.32 14.11 18.73
CA LYS A 161 22.02 12.83 18.92
C LYS A 161 22.12 12.43 20.38
N LYS A 162 22.61 13.32 21.26
CA LYS A 162 22.75 13.00 22.70
C LYS A 162 21.41 12.69 23.38
N GLU A 163 20.31 13.23 22.87
CA GLU A 163 18.96 12.95 23.39
C GLU A 163 18.48 11.59 22.88
N LEU A 164 18.70 11.29 21.60
CA LEU A 164 18.41 9.97 21.04
C LEU A 164 19.18 8.87 21.77
N LEU A 165 20.46 9.04 22.05
CA LEU A 165 21.31 8.04 22.72
C LEU A 165 20.90 7.73 24.18
N LYS A 166 19.91 8.43 24.75
CA LYS A 166 19.33 8.10 26.06
C LYS A 166 18.32 6.95 26.00
N PHE A 167 17.84 6.59 24.82
CA PHE A 167 16.85 5.53 24.65
C PHE A 167 17.49 4.14 24.49
N ASP A 168 16.72 3.10 24.80
CA ASP A 168 17.14 1.70 24.64
C ASP A 168 17.01 1.25 23.17
N TRP A 169 18.04 1.56 22.39
CA TRP A 169 18.15 1.10 21.01
C TRP A 169 18.78 -0.28 20.94
N LYS A 170 18.38 -1.08 19.94
CA LYS A 170 19.19 -2.23 19.53
C LYS A 170 20.59 -1.76 19.17
N ARG A 171 21.59 -2.54 19.56
CA ARG A 171 23.03 -2.23 19.40
C ARG A 171 23.42 -1.71 18.02
N VAL A 172 22.85 -2.28 16.95
CA VAL A 172 23.14 -1.84 15.57
C VAL A 172 22.69 -0.39 15.36
N VAL A 173 21.47 -0.02 15.77
CA VAL A 173 20.94 1.34 15.59
C VAL A 173 21.65 2.34 16.49
N SER A 174 22.00 1.97 17.73
CA SER A 174 22.82 2.83 18.58
C SER A 174 24.17 3.18 17.94
N ARG A 175 24.84 2.19 17.33
CA ARG A 175 26.11 2.43 16.61
C ARG A 175 25.93 3.34 15.41
N ASP A 176 24.84 3.20 14.66
CA ASP A 176 24.56 4.09 13.55
C ASP A 176 24.32 5.53 14.02
N ILE A 177 23.53 5.73 15.07
CA ILE A 177 23.29 7.06 15.68
C ILE A 177 24.60 7.70 16.11
N GLU A 178 25.54 6.91 16.63
CA GLU A 178 26.87 7.40 17.00
C GLU A 178 27.67 7.97 15.81
N THR A 179 27.35 7.60 14.57
CA THR A 179 28.04 8.12 13.36
C THR A 179 27.54 9.49 12.91
N PHE A 180 26.34 9.90 13.33
CA PHE A 180 25.79 11.19 12.96
C PHE A 180 26.46 12.35 13.72
N GLU A 181 26.35 13.55 13.14
CA GLU A 181 26.59 14.80 13.86
C GLU A 181 25.58 14.99 15.00
N GLU A 182 25.82 15.98 15.87
CA GLU A 182 24.97 16.23 17.04
C GLU A 182 23.54 16.62 16.66
N GLU A 183 23.38 17.32 15.53
CA GLU A 183 22.10 17.73 14.98
C GLU A 183 21.78 16.89 13.74
N ILE A 184 20.65 16.21 13.78
CA ILE A 184 20.21 15.30 12.72
C ILE A 184 18.96 15.88 12.08
N ASP A 185 19.05 16.20 10.78
CA ASP A 185 17.90 16.58 9.97
C ASP A 185 17.06 15.33 9.65
N VAL A 186 15.78 15.37 10.03
CA VAL A 186 14.86 14.26 9.85
C VAL A 186 14.30 14.17 8.43
N LEU A 187 14.29 15.28 7.68
CA LEU A 187 13.61 15.34 6.38
C LEU A 187 14.16 14.33 5.36
N PRO A 188 15.48 14.23 5.13
CA PRO A 188 16.02 13.22 4.21
C PRO A 188 15.69 11.79 4.65
N MET A 189 15.61 11.56 5.97
CA MET A 189 15.32 10.24 6.50
C MET A 189 13.87 9.81 6.21
N ILE A 190 12.92 10.73 6.30
CA ILE A 190 11.50 10.49 5.97
C ILE A 190 11.36 10.12 4.49
N GLN A 191 12.00 10.90 3.60
CA GLN A 191 11.99 10.64 2.16
C GLN A 191 12.59 9.27 1.83
N ASN A 192 13.74 8.94 2.43
CA ASN A 192 14.38 7.65 2.26
C ASN A 192 13.49 6.49 2.73
N LEU A 193 12.79 6.63 3.86
CA LEU A 193 11.86 5.60 4.33
C LEU A 193 10.67 5.41 3.36
N CYS A 194 10.10 6.49 2.84
CA CYS A 194 9.03 6.44 1.84
C CYS A 194 9.47 5.66 0.59
N GLU A 195 10.67 5.92 0.08
CA GLU A 195 11.24 5.18 -1.06
C GLU A 195 11.49 3.71 -0.70
N GLN A 196 12.01 3.42 0.50
CA GLN A 196 12.22 2.03 0.96
C GLN A 196 10.90 1.25 1.04
N VAL A 197 9.82 1.87 1.54
CA VAL A 197 8.47 1.28 1.58
C VAL A 197 7.91 1.04 0.18
N LYS A 198 8.13 1.98 -0.74
CA LYS A 198 7.76 1.81 -2.16
C LYS A 198 8.49 0.63 -2.80
N TRP A 199 9.80 0.51 -2.61
CA TRP A 199 10.58 -0.63 -3.11
C TRP A 199 10.14 -1.95 -2.49
N LEU A 200 9.86 -1.98 -1.19
CA LEU A 200 9.36 -3.20 -0.54
C LEU A 200 7.99 -3.61 -1.11
N SER A 201 7.11 -2.65 -1.36
CA SER A 201 5.81 -2.89 -2.01
C SER A 201 5.99 -3.42 -3.44
N PHE A 202 6.95 -2.90 -4.18
CA PHE A 202 7.34 -3.36 -5.51
C PHE A 202 7.88 -4.79 -5.51
N ASP A 203 8.72 -5.15 -4.55
CA ASP A 203 9.21 -6.52 -4.39
C ASP A 203 8.04 -7.49 -4.15
N ILE A 204 7.08 -7.11 -3.29
CA ILE A 204 5.89 -7.93 -3.02
C ILE A 204 5.02 -8.07 -4.27
N MET A 205 4.81 -6.98 -5.02
CA MET A 205 4.08 -6.99 -6.30
C MET A 205 4.71 -7.93 -7.32
N TYR A 206 6.04 -7.95 -7.38
CA TYR A 206 6.77 -8.80 -8.30
C TYR A 206 6.47 -10.29 -8.08
N ASP A 207 6.27 -10.70 -6.81
CA ASP A 207 6.03 -12.10 -6.46
C ASP A 207 4.67 -12.62 -6.95
N TYR A 208 3.67 -11.76 -7.09
CA TYR A 208 2.31 -12.16 -7.47
C TYR A 208 1.84 -11.63 -8.82
N LYS A 209 2.71 -10.97 -9.58
CA LYS A 209 2.37 -10.39 -10.90
C LYS A 209 1.74 -11.42 -11.85
N GLU A 210 2.22 -12.66 -11.85
CA GLU A 210 1.69 -13.72 -12.72
C GLU A 210 0.25 -14.08 -12.34
N LYS A 211 -0.08 -14.11 -11.05
CA LYS A 211 -1.44 -14.34 -10.58
C LYS A 211 -2.41 -13.20 -10.98
N ILE A 212 -1.93 -11.96 -11.12
CA ILE A 212 -2.73 -10.84 -11.66
C ILE A 212 -2.93 -10.99 -13.17
N ILE A 213 -1.93 -11.49 -13.90
CA ILE A 213 -2.04 -11.81 -15.33
C ILE A 213 -3.04 -12.95 -15.54
N GLU A 214 -2.97 -14.02 -14.74
CA GLU A 214 -3.94 -15.11 -14.74
C GLU A 214 -5.37 -14.60 -14.47
N ALA A 215 -5.54 -13.65 -13.54
CA ALA A 215 -6.85 -13.02 -13.28
C ALA A 215 -7.40 -12.31 -14.53
N PHE A 216 -6.52 -11.60 -15.23
CA PHE A 216 -6.85 -10.90 -16.46
C PHE A 216 -7.25 -11.87 -17.57
N GLU A 217 -6.47 -12.92 -17.79
CA GLU A 217 -6.73 -13.95 -18.81
C GLU A 217 -8.04 -14.70 -18.53
N ALA A 218 -8.28 -15.08 -17.28
CA ALA A 218 -9.51 -15.76 -16.87
C ALA A 218 -10.73 -14.86 -17.10
N TYR A 219 -10.64 -13.57 -16.76
CA TYR A 219 -11.70 -12.61 -17.05
C TYR A 219 -11.93 -12.47 -18.56
N GLN A 220 -10.87 -12.29 -19.34
CA GLN A 220 -10.97 -12.10 -20.79
C GLN A 220 -11.64 -13.29 -21.47
N LYS A 221 -11.31 -14.52 -21.07
CA LYS A 221 -11.94 -15.73 -21.62
C LYS A 221 -13.46 -15.67 -21.53
N VAL A 222 -14.01 -15.29 -20.38
CA VAL A 222 -15.47 -15.20 -20.16
C VAL A 222 -16.04 -13.96 -20.84
N ALA A 223 -15.35 -12.82 -20.77
CA ALA A 223 -15.77 -11.58 -21.43
C ALA A 223 -15.89 -11.72 -22.96
N THR A 224 -14.98 -12.48 -23.59
CA THR A 224 -15.04 -12.80 -25.02
C THR A 224 -16.21 -13.71 -25.34
N GLU A 225 -16.48 -14.73 -24.50
CA GLU A 225 -17.64 -15.62 -24.68
C GLU A 225 -18.96 -14.83 -24.62
N VAL A 226 -19.12 -13.96 -23.62
CA VAL A 226 -20.36 -13.21 -23.40
C VAL A 226 -20.46 -11.94 -24.25
N GLN A 227 -19.37 -11.58 -24.96
CA GLN A 227 -19.23 -10.36 -25.75
C GLN A 227 -19.55 -9.09 -24.95
N GLY A 228 -18.96 -8.96 -23.76
CA GLY A 228 -19.16 -7.78 -22.91
C GLY A 228 -18.86 -8.00 -21.43
N GLU A 229 -19.41 -7.12 -20.60
CA GLU A 229 -19.35 -7.25 -19.15
C GLU A 229 -20.26 -8.38 -18.68
N PHE A 230 -19.86 -9.02 -17.58
CA PHE A 230 -20.58 -10.15 -17.05
C PHE A 230 -20.57 -10.19 -15.52
N GLY A 231 -21.46 -11.00 -14.99
CA GLY A 231 -21.60 -11.25 -13.57
C GLY A 231 -22.24 -12.61 -13.33
N PHE A 232 -22.55 -12.89 -12.07
CA PHE A 232 -23.30 -14.08 -11.71
C PHE A 232 -24.40 -13.78 -10.69
N SER A 233 -25.37 -14.70 -10.62
CA SER A 233 -26.38 -14.74 -9.57
C SER A 233 -26.56 -16.16 -9.07
N GLU A 234 -26.94 -16.30 -7.80
CA GLU A 234 -27.17 -17.58 -7.13
C GLU A 234 -28.65 -17.77 -6.82
N ALA A 235 -29.21 -18.91 -7.23
CA ALA A 235 -30.55 -19.37 -6.85
C ALA A 235 -30.59 -20.91 -6.77
N GLY A 236 -31.70 -21.46 -6.27
CA GLY A 236 -31.94 -22.91 -6.24
C GLY A 236 -32.09 -23.50 -7.64
N SER A 237 -32.63 -22.74 -8.59
CA SER A 237 -32.72 -23.13 -10.01
C SER A 237 -32.74 -21.94 -10.98
N PHE A 238 -32.54 -22.21 -12.27
CA PHE A 238 -32.65 -21.20 -13.33
C PHE A 238 -34.08 -20.63 -13.48
N GLU A 239 -35.08 -21.50 -13.34
CA GLU A 239 -36.52 -21.16 -13.33
C GLU A 239 -36.86 -20.18 -12.21
N GLU A 240 -36.35 -20.43 -11.00
CA GLU A 240 -36.53 -19.56 -9.84
C GLU A 240 -35.91 -18.19 -10.09
N LEU A 241 -34.70 -18.15 -10.63
CA LEU A 241 -33.96 -16.93 -10.90
C LEU A 241 -34.69 -16.00 -11.90
N ARG A 242 -35.34 -16.59 -12.91
CA ARG A 242 -36.18 -15.86 -13.88
C ARG A 242 -37.47 -15.27 -13.28
N ARG A 243 -37.95 -15.81 -12.15
CA ARG A 243 -39.16 -15.34 -11.46
C ARG A 243 -38.86 -14.25 -10.44
N LEU A 244 -37.60 -14.00 -10.12
CA LEU A 244 -37.21 -12.93 -9.21
C LEU A 244 -37.40 -11.57 -9.88
N GLU A 245 -38.18 -10.70 -9.26
CA GLU A 245 -38.31 -9.30 -9.71
C GLU A 245 -36.98 -8.54 -9.64
N LYS A 246 -36.12 -8.91 -8.67
CA LYS A 246 -34.82 -8.28 -8.42
C LYS A 246 -33.77 -9.32 -8.01
N PRO A 247 -33.19 -10.07 -8.97
CA PRO A 247 -32.14 -11.02 -8.67
C PRO A 247 -30.90 -10.29 -8.13
N ARG A 248 -30.23 -10.88 -7.13
CA ARG A 248 -28.96 -10.34 -6.62
C ARG A 248 -27.86 -10.66 -7.61
N ILE A 249 -27.26 -9.63 -8.20
CA ILE A 249 -26.21 -9.75 -9.20
C ILE A 249 -24.88 -9.35 -8.61
N GLN A 250 -23.86 -10.16 -8.86
CA GLN A 250 -22.48 -9.89 -8.51
C GLN A 250 -21.68 -9.69 -9.80
N PRO A 251 -21.36 -8.43 -10.17
CA PRO A 251 -20.59 -8.15 -11.37
C PRO A 251 -19.11 -8.52 -11.18
N PHE A 252 -18.47 -8.97 -12.26
CA PHE A 252 -17.02 -9.08 -12.32
C PHE A 252 -16.43 -7.78 -12.90
N SER A 253 -15.56 -7.11 -12.14
CA SER A 253 -15.01 -5.81 -12.53
C SER A 253 -13.61 -5.94 -13.15
N ILE A 254 -13.49 -5.65 -14.45
CA ILE A 254 -12.18 -5.59 -15.12
C ILE A 254 -11.36 -4.36 -14.72
N SER A 255 -12.03 -3.27 -14.34
CA SER A 255 -11.37 -2.00 -14.00
C SER A 255 -10.32 -2.15 -12.90
N GLN A 256 -10.61 -3.02 -11.92
CA GLN A 256 -9.72 -3.35 -10.82
C GLN A 256 -8.46 -4.10 -11.29
N ILE A 257 -8.62 -5.05 -12.20
CA ILE A 257 -7.50 -5.80 -12.79
C ILE A 257 -6.65 -4.88 -13.68
N HIS A 258 -7.28 -4.00 -14.47
CA HIS A 258 -6.57 -2.99 -15.24
C HIS A 258 -5.75 -2.05 -14.36
N LYS A 259 -6.33 -1.59 -13.23
CA LYS A 259 -5.61 -0.77 -12.26
C LYS A 259 -4.42 -1.53 -11.67
N ALA A 260 -4.59 -2.80 -11.32
CA ALA A 260 -3.49 -3.63 -10.83
C ALA A 260 -2.36 -3.77 -11.86
N ILE A 261 -2.69 -3.94 -13.14
CA ILE A 261 -1.69 -3.98 -14.23
C ILE A 261 -0.99 -2.62 -14.42
N GLN A 262 -1.71 -1.50 -14.26
CA GLN A 262 -1.10 -0.17 -14.28
C GLN A 262 -0.09 0.01 -13.13
N ASP A 263 -0.49 -0.38 -11.91
CA ASP A 263 0.36 -0.28 -10.72
C ASP A 263 1.60 -1.20 -10.87
N LEU A 264 1.43 -2.40 -11.41
CA LEU A 264 2.55 -3.30 -11.75
C LEU A 264 3.52 -2.67 -12.76
N ASN A 265 3.02 -1.90 -13.74
CA ASN A 265 3.84 -1.24 -14.75
C ASN A 265 4.69 -0.07 -14.23
N GLU A 266 4.39 0.44 -13.03
CA GLU A 266 5.25 1.39 -12.31
C GLU A 266 6.58 0.74 -11.88
N HIS A 267 6.59 -0.58 -11.68
CA HIS A 267 7.80 -1.32 -11.34
C HIS A 267 8.79 -1.29 -12.53
N PRO A 268 10.08 -0.94 -12.31
CA PRO A 268 11.04 -0.75 -13.40
C PRO A 268 11.30 -2.02 -14.22
N ARG A 269 11.17 -3.20 -13.59
CA ARG A 269 11.37 -4.51 -14.22
C ARG A 269 10.10 -5.21 -14.73
N ILE A 270 8.93 -4.58 -14.59
CA ILE A 270 7.67 -5.17 -15.06
C ILE A 270 7.16 -4.32 -16.22
N LYS A 271 6.83 -4.98 -17.34
CA LYS A 271 6.24 -4.37 -18.52
C LYS A 271 5.18 -5.30 -19.08
N ILE A 272 3.94 -5.08 -18.66
CA ILE A 272 2.75 -5.81 -19.12
C ILE A 272 2.04 -4.91 -20.12
N ARG A 273 1.86 -5.40 -21.35
CA ARG A 273 1.06 -4.72 -22.38
C ARG A 273 -0.26 -5.44 -22.53
N ILE A 274 -1.35 -4.73 -22.26
CA ILE A 274 -2.68 -5.20 -22.60
C ILE A 274 -2.93 -4.80 -24.04
N THR A 275 -2.94 -5.77 -24.96
CA THR A 275 -3.50 -5.53 -26.29
C THR A 275 -5.01 -5.51 -26.16
N HIS A 276 -5.61 -4.33 -26.30
CA HIS A 276 -7.04 -4.24 -26.54
C HIS A 276 -7.34 -5.01 -27.83
N GLN A 277 -8.11 -6.09 -27.71
CA GLN A 277 -9.04 -6.42 -28.79
C GLN A 277 -10.18 -5.42 -28.63
N SER A 278 -10.00 -4.25 -29.21
CA SER A 278 -11.03 -3.22 -29.34
C SER A 278 -11.91 -3.54 -30.55
N GLU A 279 -13.20 -3.24 -30.35
CA GLU A 279 -14.37 -3.31 -31.24
C GLU A 279 -15.21 -4.59 -31.17
#